data_AF-A0A6D2KT66-F1
#
_entry.id   AF-A0A6D2KT66-F1
#
_cell.length_a   1.000
_cell.length_b   1.000
_cell.length_c   1.000
_cell.angle_alpha   90.00
_cell.angle_beta   90.00
_cell.angle_gamma   90.00
#
_symmetry.space_group_name_H-M   'P 1'
#
loop_
_entity.id
_entity.type
_entity.pdbx_description
1 polymer ?
#
loop_
_entity_poly.entity_id
_entity_poly.type
_entity_poly.pdbx_seq_one_letter_code
_entity_poly.pdbx_strand_id
1 'polypeptide(L)'
;MAILVVERYSTITNLLLGLTFLLLNSTHCFSPKKLNISALSTGGSDWSLAGATWYGNPTGYGSDGGACGYGNAVAQSPFSAMVSAGGASLFKSGKGCGACYQIKCTSKPACSKNPVTVVITDECPGCVTESVHFDLSGTSFGAMAISGHDSQLRGVGVLQILYRKVECNYVGKTVTFQVEEGSNTNYFAAVVEYEDGDGEIGRVELKQALDSDTWLPMSQLWGAVWKLDVTSPLRAPLSLRVTSLDSGETVVASDVIPAGWQTDAAGWGKAGVTWYGEPEGAGSTGGACGFGLAVQNPPFNAMISAGGPSLFNNGIGCGTCYQIMCTENPACSRTPITITDECPGGPCASEPVHFDLSGKAMGALARPGQGYRLRDAGVLRVGYRRAPCLYKGTNIAFRMDAGANPYYMAFIVEYENGDGDLASVEIQPVGGAFMAMQEMRSAVWKINSGSPLGGPFNIRLTSRESRKVAVAQAVIPANWKPDETYRSVVNF
;
A
#
# COMPACT_ATOMS: atom_id res chain seq x y z
N MET A 1 34.66 59.41 61.78
CA MET A 1 35.15 58.11 61.24
C MET A 1 34.18 56.99 61.63
N ALA A 2 32.92 57.08 61.17
CA ALA A 2 31.84 56.14 61.54
C ALA A 2 30.66 56.12 60.54
N ILE A 3 30.82 56.68 59.33
CA ILE A 3 29.71 56.85 58.37
C ILE A 3 30.01 56.16 57.01
N LEU A 4 31.17 55.53 56.82
CA LEU A 4 31.53 54.84 55.57
C LEU A 4 31.47 53.30 55.62
N VAL A 5 31.05 52.71 56.74
CA VAL A 5 30.99 51.23 56.89
C VAL A 5 29.56 50.67 56.75
N VAL A 6 28.53 51.50 56.93
CA VAL A 6 27.12 51.04 56.94
C VAL A 6 26.51 50.97 55.52
N GLU A 7 26.90 51.84 54.59
CA GLU A 7 26.35 51.82 53.21
C GLU A 7 26.92 50.70 52.32
N ARG A 8 28.13 50.19 52.61
CA ARG A 8 28.70 49.03 51.90
C ARG A 8 28.14 47.70 52.38
N TYR A 9 27.62 47.61 53.61
CA TYR A 9 27.02 46.39 54.12
C TYR A 9 25.63 46.15 53.54
N SER A 10 24.80 47.20 53.42
CA SER A 10 23.42 47.10 52.90
C SER A 10 23.36 46.75 51.40
N THR A 11 24.34 47.22 50.61
CA THR A 11 24.42 46.91 49.18
C THR A 11 24.95 45.49 48.91
N ILE A 12 25.83 44.97 49.76
CA ILE A 12 26.34 43.59 49.64
C ILE A 12 25.30 42.56 50.13
N THR A 13 24.54 42.86 51.19
CA THR A 13 23.47 41.94 51.66
C THR A 13 22.31 41.84 50.68
N ASN A 14 21.95 42.93 49.98
CA ASN A 14 20.89 42.90 48.97
C ASN A 14 21.33 42.19 47.67
N LEU A 15 22.63 42.22 47.32
CA LEU A 15 23.16 41.48 46.17
C LEU A 15 23.24 39.97 46.45
N LEU A 16 23.56 39.56 47.69
CA LEU A 16 23.54 38.15 48.11
C LEU A 16 22.12 37.58 48.28
N LEU A 17 21.13 38.39 48.68
CA LEU A 17 19.72 37.96 48.73
C LEU A 17 19.11 37.81 47.31
N GLY A 18 19.53 38.65 46.36
CA GLY A 18 19.10 38.54 44.96
C GLY A 18 19.67 37.31 44.24
N LEU A 19 20.94 36.96 44.49
CA LEU A 19 21.54 35.75 43.92
C LEU A 19 21.00 34.45 44.51
N THR A 20 20.54 34.45 45.76
CA THR A 20 19.95 33.25 46.40
C THR A 20 18.53 32.96 45.90
N PHE A 21 17.75 33.97 45.50
CA PHE A 21 16.46 33.77 44.84
C PHE A 21 16.57 33.28 43.38
N LEU A 22 17.68 33.59 42.68
CA LEU A 22 17.97 33.06 41.34
C LEU A 22 18.49 31.60 41.35
N LEU A 23 18.95 31.11 42.50
CA LEU A 23 19.44 29.73 42.67
C LEU A 23 18.40 28.74 43.22
N LEU A 24 17.19 29.21 43.58
CA LEU A 24 16.15 28.37 44.20
C LEU A 24 14.90 28.12 43.33
N ASN A 25 14.85 28.61 42.08
CA ASN A 25 13.71 28.42 41.17
C ASN A 25 14.04 27.67 39.87
N SER A 26 14.95 26.71 39.93
CA SER A 26 15.22 25.78 38.83
C SER A 26 14.82 24.35 39.22
N THR A 27 13.53 24.12 39.51
CA THR A 27 12.97 22.77 39.50
C THR A 27 12.69 22.35 38.06
N HIS A 28 13.73 21.88 37.37
CA HIS A 28 13.56 20.92 36.29
C HIS A 28 14.15 19.59 36.75
N CYS A 29 13.33 18.54 36.72
CA CYS A 29 13.66 17.19 37.12
C CYS A 29 14.90 16.66 36.37
N PHE A 30 16.06 16.70 37.02
CA PHE A 30 17.23 15.91 36.62
C PHE A 30 17.02 14.47 37.09
N SER A 31 16.88 13.54 36.14
CA SER A 31 16.77 12.11 36.39
C SER A 31 18.17 11.46 36.33
N PRO A 32 18.76 10.98 37.44
CA PRO A 32 20.13 10.48 37.45
C PRO A 32 20.15 8.99 37.06
N LYS A 33 19.89 8.67 35.79
CA LYS A 33 20.04 7.30 35.26
C LYS A 33 20.59 7.20 33.83
N LYS A 34 21.30 8.22 33.33
CA LYS A 34 22.04 8.13 32.06
C LYS A 34 23.42 8.77 32.18
N LEU A 35 24.35 8.06 32.79
CA LEU A 35 25.78 8.21 32.52
C LEU A 35 26.34 6.82 32.24
N ASN A 36 26.24 6.39 30.98
CA ASN A 36 27.09 5.34 30.46
C ASN A 36 28.26 6.04 29.74
N ILE A 37 29.41 6.09 30.42
CA ILE A 37 30.64 6.65 29.87
C ILE A 37 31.21 5.57 28.94
N SER A 38 30.90 5.68 27.64
CA SER A 38 31.57 4.96 26.54
C SER A 38 31.25 5.62 25.19
N ALA A 39 31.63 6.88 24.99
CA ALA A 39 31.77 7.48 23.65
C ALA A 39 32.43 8.85 23.74
N LEU A 40 33.77 8.86 23.79
CA LEU A 40 34.52 10.03 23.36
C LEU A 40 34.77 9.88 21.87
N SER A 41 33.85 10.35 21.02
CA SER A 41 34.12 10.52 19.58
C SER A 41 34.44 11.98 19.30
N THR A 42 35.69 12.20 18.92
CA THR A 42 36.23 13.40 18.29
C THR A 42 35.30 13.97 17.22
N GLY A 43 35.14 15.30 17.19
CA GLY A 43 34.20 16.01 16.30
C GLY A 43 34.20 15.50 14.85
N GLY A 44 33.05 14.95 14.44
CA GLY A 44 32.74 14.44 13.11
C GLY A 44 31.24 14.15 13.07
N SER A 45 30.58 14.52 11.98
CA SER A 45 29.12 14.70 11.86
C SER A 45 28.24 13.53 12.35
N ASP A 46 27.01 13.84 12.80
CA ASP A 46 25.85 12.98 13.16
C ASP A 46 25.37 12.02 12.03
N TRP A 47 26.29 11.46 11.26
CA TRP A 47 26.02 10.68 10.05
C TRP A 47 26.84 9.40 10.08
N SER A 48 26.20 8.28 9.77
CA SER A 48 26.81 6.95 9.66
C SER A 48 26.96 6.54 8.19
N LEU A 49 27.87 5.62 7.90
CA LEU A 49 28.06 5.06 6.55
C LEU A 49 27.10 3.89 6.30
N ALA A 50 26.54 3.82 5.09
CA ALA A 50 25.78 2.67 4.61
C ALA A 50 26.06 2.39 3.13
N GLY A 51 25.86 1.14 2.73
CA GLY A 51 25.72 0.78 1.31
C GLY A 51 24.35 1.20 0.78
N ALA A 52 24.27 1.52 -0.50
CA ALA A 52 23.00 1.75 -1.17
C ALA A 52 23.00 1.27 -2.61
N THR A 53 21.91 0.60 -2.98
CA THR A 53 21.53 0.27 -4.36
C THR A 53 20.16 0.87 -4.66
N TRP A 54 19.63 0.57 -5.85
CA TRP A 54 18.24 0.86 -6.16
C TRP A 54 17.61 -0.25 -7.00
N TYR A 55 16.29 -0.33 -6.92
CA TYR A 55 15.51 -1.33 -7.63
C TYR A 55 14.21 -0.75 -8.21
N GLY A 56 13.55 -1.52 -9.07
CA GLY A 56 12.31 -1.14 -9.72
C GLY A 56 12.48 -0.11 -10.85
N ASN A 57 11.44 0.68 -11.08
CA ASN A 57 11.45 1.71 -12.14
C ASN A 57 12.33 2.91 -11.73
N PRO A 58 13.14 3.50 -12.65
CA PRO A 58 13.96 4.69 -12.39
C PRO A 58 13.24 5.88 -11.73
N THR A 59 11.94 6.03 -11.97
CA THR A 59 11.08 7.07 -11.38
C THR A 59 9.90 6.46 -10.61
N GLY A 60 10.04 5.21 -10.16
CA GLY A 60 9.03 4.50 -9.38
C GLY A 60 9.39 4.38 -7.90
N TYR A 61 8.59 3.59 -7.19
CA TYR A 61 8.62 3.39 -5.75
C TYR A 61 9.24 2.04 -5.33
N GLY A 62 9.98 1.38 -6.21
CA GLY A 62 10.53 0.04 -5.97
C GLY A 62 9.59 -1.06 -6.48
N SER A 63 9.02 -1.84 -5.56
CA SER A 63 8.09 -2.96 -5.77
C SER A 63 6.66 -2.62 -5.29
N ASP A 64 5.67 -3.31 -5.85
CA ASP A 64 4.29 -3.29 -5.33
C ASP A 64 4.18 -4.19 -4.08
N GLY A 65 3.63 -3.66 -2.98
CA GLY A 65 3.25 -4.47 -1.81
C GLY A 65 4.40 -5.01 -0.95
N GLY A 66 5.48 -4.24 -0.79
CA GLY A 66 6.67 -4.60 0.00
C GLY A 66 6.40 -5.20 1.39
N ALA A 67 7.41 -5.82 1.99
CA ALA A 67 7.38 -6.61 3.22
C ALA A 67 6.81 -5.91 4.47
N CYS A 68 6.51 -4.61 4.40
CA CYS A 68 5.81 -3.88 5.45
C CYS A 68 4.28 -3.92 5.35
N GLY A 69 3.71 -4.33 4.22
CA GLY A 69 2.25 -4.43 4.04
C GLY A 69 1.56 -3.14 3.61
N TYR A 70 2.30 -2.07 3.31
CA TYR A 70 1.75 -0.77 2.88
C TYR A 70 1.15 -0.77 1.47
N GLY A 71 1.15 -1.91 0.76
CA GLY A 71 0.49 -2.02 -0.53
C GLY A 71 0.90 -0.94 -1.52
N ASN A 72 -0.08 -0.19 -2.01
CA ASN A 72 0.09 0.94 -2.92
C ASN A 72 0.38 2.28 -2.25
N ALA A 73 0.24 2.38 -0.92
CA ALA A 73 0.47 3.63 -0.19
C ALA A 73 1.88 4.17 -0.49
N VAL A 74 2.87 3.29 -0.70
CA VAL A 74 4.27 3.64 -1.04
C VAL A 74 4.40 4.51 -2.29
N ALA A 75 3.46 4.40 -3.23
CA ALA A 75 3.41 5.20 -4.45
C ALA A 75 2.71 6.55 -4.26
N GLN A 76 1.86 6.67 -3.24
CA GLN A 76 0.96 7.79 -3.04
C GLN A 76 1.51 8.76 -1.99
N SER A 77 0.97 9.98 -1.96
CA SER A 77 1.25 10.92 -0.88
C SER A 77 0.78 10.33 0.47
N PRO A 78 1.61 10.36 1.53
CA PRO A 78 2.81 11.18 1.67
C PRO A 78 4.13 10.50 1.27
N PHE A 79 4.19 9.16 1.16
CA PHE A 79 5.42 8.46 0.78
C PHE A 79 5.97 8.91 -0.57
N SER A 80 5.10 9.10 -1.57
CA SER A 80 5.42 9.68 -2.88
C SER A 80 6.67 9.05 -3.52
N ALA A 81 6.78 7.72 -3.44
CA ALA A 81 7.92 6.94 -3.89
C ALA A 81 9.26 7.20 -3.16
N MET A 82 9.30 8.04 -2.12
CA MET A 82 10.48 8.30 -1.27
C MET A 82 10.65 7.19 -0.22
N VAL A 83 10.88 5.97 -0.71
CA VAL A 83 10.93 4.73 0.08
C VAL A 83 12.20 3.93 -0.18
N SER A 84 12.46 2.94 0.69
CA SER A 84 13.57 1.99 0.59
C SER A 84 13.16 0.61 1.11
N ALA A 85 13.66 -0.44 0.45
CA ALA A 85 13.86 -1.72 1.09
C ALA A 85 15.09 -1.62 2.01
N GLY A 86 14.98 -2.18 3.22
CA GLY A 86 16.06 -2.18 4.20
C GLY A 86 16.72 -3.55 4.34
N GLY A 87 18.04 -3.58 4.46
CA GLY A 87 18.73 -4.78 4.98
C GLY A 87 18.28 -5.12 6.41
N ALA A 88 18.68 -6.28 6.93
CA ALA A 88 18.18 -6.82 8.21
C ALA A 88 18.30 -5.85 9.40
N SER A 89 19.33 -5.00 9.45
CA SER A 89 19.54 -4.01 10.52
C SER A 89 18.55 -2.84 10.48
N LEU A 90 17.99 -2.54 9.31
CA LEU A 90 16.98 -1.52 9.10
C LEU A 90 15.57 -2.11 9.18
N PHE A 91 15.31 -3.22 8.49
CA PHE A 91 13.99 -3.85 8.45
C PHE A 91 13.59 -4.50 9.79
N LYS A 92 14.56 -5.06 10.52
CA LYS A 92 14.36 -5.63 11.88
C LYS A 92 13.17 -6.59 11.98
N SER A 93 13.01 -7.47 10.99
CA SER A 93 11.88 -8.41 10.89
C SER A 93 10.52 -7.71 10.97
N GLY A 94 10.38 -6.58 10.26
CA GLY A 94 9.16 -5.77 10.20
C GLY A 94 9.07 -4.67 11.25
N LYS A 95 9.88 -4.68 12.31
CA LYS A 95 9.85 -3.61 13.34
C LYS A 95 10.36 -2.27 12.83
N GLY A 96 11.18 -2.28 11.78
CA GLY A 96 11.67 -1.08 11.12
C GLY A 96 10.70 -0.50 10.08
N CYS A 97 9.58 -1.15 9.82
CA CYS A 97 8.56 -0.63 8.92
C CYS A 97 8.05 0.71 9.42
N GLY A 98 8.04 1.71 8.54
CA GLY A 98 7.63 3.09 8.88
C GLY A 98 8.79 3.98 9.35
N ALA A 99 9.97 3.42 9.65
CA ALA A 99 11.11 4.22 10.10
C ALA A 99 11.62 5.20 9.02
N CYS A 100 11.85 6.46 9.43
CA CYS A 100 12.37 7.50 8.54
C CYS A 100 13.87 7.72 8.70
N TYR A 101 14.55 7.87 7.56
CA TYR A 101 15.98 8.14 7.51
C TYR A 101 16.26 9.30 6.56
N GLN A 102 17.17 10.18 6.96
CA GLN A 102 17.82 11.05 5.99
C GLN A 102 19.03 10.34 5.41
N ILE A 103 19.14 10.39 4.08
CA ILE A 103 20.26 9.83 3.32
C ILE A 103 20.87 10.89 2.41
N LYS A 104 22.19 10.82 2.18
CA LYS A 104 22.88 11.68 1.20
C LYS A 104 24.09 10.98 0.60
N CYS A 105 24.31 11.21 -0.69
CA CYS A 105 25.57 10.85 -1.35
C CYS A 105 26.56 12.03 -1.32
N THR A 106 27.85 11.73 -1.15
CA THR A 106 28.94 12.74 -1.15
C THR A 106 30.09 12.43 -2.09
N SER A 107 30.23 11.17 -2.53
CA SER A 107 31.47 10.66 -3.14
C SER A 107 31.51 10.71 -4.67
N LYS A 108 30.37 10.86 -5.36
CA LYS A 108 30.31 10.91 -6.83
C LYS A 108 30.03 12.33 -7.35
N PRO A 109 30.50 12.69 -8.56
CA PRO A 109 30.27 14.02 -9.15
C PRO A 109 28.79 14.39 -9.28
N ALA A 110 27.92 13.40 -9.53
CA ALA A 110 26.48 13.62 -9.69
C ALA A 110 25.74 13.85 -8.36
N CYS A 111 26.40 13.74 -7.20
CA CYS A 111 25.73 13.83 -5.90
C CYS A 111 25.50 15.29 -5.47
N SER A 112 24.26 15.61 -5.09
CA SER A 112 23.89 16.97 -4.66
C SER A 112 24.48 17.35 -3.31
N LYS A 113 24.86 16.36 -2.49
CA LYS A 113 25.27 16.47 -1.08
C LYS A 113 24.16 16.93 -0.13
N ASN A 114 22.98 17.23 -0.65
CA ASN A 114 21.80 17.55 0.14
C ASN A 114 21.12 16.23 0.57
N PRO A 115 20.62 16.16 1.82
CA PRO A 115 19.91 14.98 2.28
C PRO A 115 18.49 14.93 1.74
N VAL A 116 18.02 13.71 1.51
CA VAL A 116 16.61 13.39 1.24
C VAL A 116 16.10 12.44 2.31
N THR A 117 14.82 12.54 2.66
CA THR A 117 14.18 11.64 3.62
C THR A 117 13.56 10.46 2.88
N VAL A 118 13.78 9.26 3.40
CA VAL A 118 13.18 8.02 2.89
C VAL A 118 12.55 7.23 4.03
N VAL A 119 11.54 6.42 3.71
CA VAL A 119 10.87 5.52 4.65
C VAL A 119 11.20 4.07 4.35
N ILE A 120 11.42 3.26 5.38
CA ILE A 120 11.55 1.80 5.21
C ILE A 120 10.16 1.18 5.01
N THR A 121 9.95 0.58 3.84
CA THR A 121 8.66 0.01 3.44
C THR A 121 8.75 -1.43 2.91
N ASP A 122 9.96 -1.98 2.83
CA ASP A 122 10.22 -3.31 2.29
C ASP A 122 11.50 -3.91 2.90
N GLU A 123 11.73 -5.19 2.65
CA GLU A 123 12.92 -5.93 3.05
C GLU A 123 13.83 -6.15 1.84
N CYS A 124 15.15 -6.02 2.03
CA CYS A 124 16.13 -6.52 1.09
C CYS A 124 16.90 -7.72 1.68
N PRO A 125 16.45 -8.97 1.43
CA PRO A 125 17.12 -10.16 1.94
C PRO A 125 18.54 -10.35 1.39
N GLY A 126 18.82 -9.83 0.19
CA GLY A 126 20.14 -9.92 -0.47
C GLY A 126 21.16 -8.87 -0.01
N CYS A 127 20.74 -7.89 0.78
CA CYS A 127 21.56 -6.76 1.21
C CYS A 127 22.38 -7.08 2.47
N VAL A 128 23.25 -8.09 2.38
CA VAL A 128 24.03 -8.64 3.52
C VAL A 128 25.53 -8.31 3.48
N THR A 129 25.99 -7.62 2.44
CA THR A 129 27.42 -7.29 2.23
C THR A 129 27.92 -6.20 3.17
N GLU A 130 27.04 -5.27 3.57
CA GLU A 130 27.32 -4.18 4.49
C GLU A 130 26.55 -4.36 5.80
N SER A 131 27.03 -3.77 6.89
CA SER A 131 26.31 -3.77 8.17
C SER A 131 24.97 -3.02 8.11
N VAL A 132 24.88 -2.01 7.24
CA VAL A 132 23.67 -1.24 6.94
C VAL A 132 23.61 -0.99 5.45
N HIS A 133 22.47 -1.34 4.84
CA HIS A 133 22.26 -1.23 3.40
C HIS A 133 20.84 -0.78 3.09
N PHE A 134 20.72 0.24 2.22
CA PHE A 134 19.45 0.76 1.69
C PHE A 134 19.30 0.36 0.23
N ASP A 135 18.34 -0.49 -0.10
CA ASP A 135 17.98 -0.73 -1.50
C ASP A 135 16.81 0.19 -1.85
N LEU A 136 17.15 1.33 -2.45
CA LEU A 136 16.26 2.48 -2.61
C LEU A 136 15.29 2.30 -3.78
N SER A 137 14.15 2.97 -3.74
CA SER A 137 13.39 3.18 -4.97
C SER A 137 14.22 3.99 -5.98
N GLY A 138 13.93 3.83 -7.28
CA GLY A 138 14.57 4.66 -8.32
C GLY A 138 14.38 6.16 -8.09
N THR A 139 13.23 6.55 -7.54
CA THR A 139 12.93 7.95 -7.15
C THR A 139 13.84 8.41 -6.00
N SER A 140 13.90 7.67 -4.89
CA SER A 140 14.75 7.97 -3.73
C SER A 140 16.23 8.06 -4.09
N PHE A 141 16.72 7.12 -4.90
CA PHE A 141 18.12 7.10 -5.33
C PHE A 141 18.45 8.29 -6.24
N GLY A 142 17.58 8.57 -7.20
CA GLY A 142 17.72 9.73 -8.10
C GLY A 142 17.63 11.06 -7.36
N ALA A 143 16.84 11.16 -6.30
CA ALA A 143 16.66 12.38 -5.51
C ALA A 143 17.94 12.83 -4.77
N MET A 144 18.92 11.94 -4.56
CA MET A 144 20.24 12.31 -4.03
C MET A 144 21.14 13.01 -5.06
N ALA A 145 20.74 13.06 -6.33
CA ALA A 145 21.53 13.67 -7.40
C ALA A 145 21.35 15.19 -7.49
N ILE A 146 22.31 15.86 -8.13
CA ILE A 146 22.13 17.21 -8.65
C ILE A 146 20.96 17.18 -9.64
N SER A 147 20.13 18.22 -9.65
CA SER A 147 18.99 18.31 -10.57
C SER A 147 19.42 18.03 -12.02
N GLY A 148 18.70 17.13 -12.71
CA GLY A 148 18.99 16.67 -14.06
C GLY A 148 20.11 15.63 -14.19
N HIS A 149 20.75 15.21 -13.09
CA HIS A 149 21.83 14.20 -13.07
C HIS A 149 21.40 12.89 -12.38
N ASP A 150 20.11 12.72 -12.13
CA ASP A 150 19.50 11.56 -11.48
C ASP A 150 19.77 10.26 -12.25
N SER A 151 19.65 10.28 -13.59
CA SER A 151 20.00 9.13 -14.43
C SER A 151 21.49 8.79 -14.38
N GLN A 152 22.37 9.80 -14.30
CA GLN A 152 23.81 9.57 -14.16
C GLN A 152 24.13 8.94 -12.81
N LEU A 153 23.48 9.41 -11.73
CA LEU A 153 23.68 8.83 -10.41
C LEU A 153 23.19 7.38 -10.38
N ARG A 154 21.97 7.10 -10.86
CA ARG A 154 21.41 5.74 -10.96
C ARG A 154 22.30 4.79 -11.76
N GLY A 155 22.94 5.27 -12.81
CA GLY A 155 23.89 4.50 -13.63
C GLY A 155 25.14 4.02 -12.88
N VAL A 156 25.42 4.52 -11.68
CA VAL A 156 26.52 4.03 -10.82
C VAL A 156 26.17 2.67 -10.21
N GLY A 157 24.88 2.37 -10.03
CA GLY A 157 24.38 1.11 -9.47
C GLY A 157 24.54 1.02 -7.94
N VAL A 158 25.78 0.98 -7.46
CA VAL A 158 26.11 0.81 -6.02
C VAL A 158 26.83 2.06 -5.49
N LEU A 159 26.35 2.60 -4.38
CA LEU A 159 26.92 3.77 -3.70
C LEU A 159 27.24 3.48 -2.24
N GLN A 160 28.27 4.15 -1.74
CA GLN A 160 28.40 4.39 -0.31
C GLN A 160 27.77 5.75 0.00
N ILE A 161 26.79 5.75 0.90
CA ILE A 161 26.03 6.92 1.33
C ILE A 161 26.28 7.22 2.81
N LEU A 162 25.89 8.42 3.21
CA LEU A 162 25.75 8.80 4.60
C LEU A 162 24.27 8.76 4.98
N TYR A 163 23.94 8.22 6.15
CA TYR A 163 22.58 8.17 6.66
C TYR A 163 22.49 8.54 8.15
N ARG A 164 21.28 8.90 8.60
CA ARG A 164 20.90 9.01 10.01
C ARG A 164 19.39 8.81 10.17
N LYS A 165 18.96 8.25 11.31
CA LYS A 165 17.53 8.15 11.65
C LYS A 165 16.99 9.55 11.96
N VAL A 166 15.77 9.83 11.53
CA VAL A 166 15.05 11.09 11.83
C VAL A 166 13.61 10.78 12.19
N GLU A 167 12.92 11.73 12.82
CA GLU A 167 11.48 11.63 13.00
C GLU A 167 10.74 11.70 11.66
N CYS A 168 9.71 10.89 11.52
CA CYS A 168 8.72 10.95 10.45
C CYS A 168 7.77 12.12 10.65
N ASN A 169 7.37 12.75 9.54
CA ASN A 169 6.43 13.86 9.53
C ASN A 169 5.55 13.78 8.27
N TYR A 170 4.30 13.37 8.45
CA TYR A 170 3.31 13.20 7.40
C TYR A 170 2.29 14.34 7.44
N VAL A 171 2.72 15.54 7.04
CA VAL A 171 1.87 16.75 7.05
C VAL A 171 0.52 16.51 6.36
N GLY A 172 -0.57 16.74 7.10
CA GLY A 172 -1.94 16.61 6.60
C GLY A 172 -2.47 15.17 6.56
N LYS A 173 -1.72 14.21 7.09
CA LYS A 173 -2.17 12.83 7.34
C LYS A 173 -2.14 12.56 8.83
N THR A 174 -2.98 11.61 9.24
CA THR A 174 -2.97 11.03 10.59
C THR A 174 -2.65 9.56 10.47
N VAL A 175 -2.28 8.94 11.59
CA VAL A 175 -2.16 7.47 11.67
C VAL A 175 -3.41 6.83 11.04
N THR A 176 -3.18 5.90 10.13
CA THR A 176 -4.21 5.24 9.33
C THR A 176 -4.18 3.75 9.61
N PHE A 177 -5.35 3.12 9.61
CA PHE A 177 -5.50 1.69 9.84
C PHE A 177 -6.20 1.08 8.65
N GLN A 178 -5.50 0.23 7.91
CA GLN A 178 -6.09 -0.55 6.84
C GLN A 178 -6.42 -1.94 7.38
N VAL A 179 -7.72 -2.25 7.49
CA VAL A 179 -8.17 -3.57 7.94
C VAL A 179 -7.84 -4.61 6.87
N GLU A 180 -7.16 -5.68 7.29
CA GLU A 180 -6.75 -6.76 6.40
C GLU A 180 -7.93 -7.60 5.94
N GLU A 181 -7.86 -8.05 4.68
CA GLU A 181 -8.79 -9.02 4.12
C GLU A 181 -8.79 -10.32 4.96
N GLY A 182 -9.97 -10.84 5.26
CA GLY A 182 -10.16 -11.98 6.17
C GLY A 182 -10.45 -11.61 7.63
N SER A 183 -10.27 -10.35 8.01
CA SER A 183 -10.73 -9.85 9.31
C SER A 183 -12.26 -9.96 9.45
N ASN A 184 -12.72 -10.45 10.60
CA ASN A 184 -14.11 -10.69 10.95
C ASN A 184 -14.31 -10.53 12.47
N THR A 185 -15.50 -10.86 13.00
CA THR A 185 -15.75 -10.73 14.44
C THR A 185 -14.84 -11.61 15.30
N ASN A 186 -14.32 -12.73 14.81
CA ASN A 186 -13.52 -13.66 15.60
C ASN A 186 -12.01 -13.52 15.37
N TYR A 187 -11.61 -12.67 14.42
CA TYR A 187 -10.22 -12.42 14.05
C TYR A 187 -10.09 -11.01 13.48
N PHE A 188 -9.19 -10.19 13.99
CA PHE A 188 -8.95 -8.85 13.45
C PHE A 188 -7.48 -8.69 13.09
N ALA A 189 -7.19 -8.16 11.90
CA ALA A 189 -5.87 -7.71 11.55
C ALA A 189 -5.94 -6.37 10.81
N ALA A 190 -4.94 -5.53 11.02
CA ALA A 190 -4.81 -4.27 10.31
C ALA A 190 -3.34 -3.89 10.12
N VAL A 191 -3.05 -3.27 8.98
CA VAL A 191 -1.82 -2.52 8.74
C VAL A 191 -1.95 -1.16 9.41
N VAL A 192 -0.91 -0.72 10.11
CA VAL A 192 -0.80 0.66 10.62
C VAL A 192 0.09 1.44 9.67
N GLU A 193 -0.34 2.66 9.31
CA GLU A 193 0.39 3.53 8.39
C GLU A 193 0.47 4.96 8.91
N TYR A 194 1.46 5.70 8.40
CA TYR A 194 1.66 7.14 8.62
C TYR A 194 1.85 7.52 10.09
N GLU A 195 2.70 6.75 10.76
CA GLU A 195 3.12 7.00 12.13
C GLU A 195 4.16 8.13 12.16
N ASP A 196 3.74 9.32 12.60
CA ASP A 196 4.66 10.42 12.91
C ASP A 196 5.61 10.05 14.05
N GLY A 197 6.71 10.80 14.16
CA GLY A 197 7.71 10.59 15.21
C GLY A 197 8.63 9.44 14.88
N ASP A 198 8.75 8.43 15.74
CA ASP A 198 9.76 7.37 15.60
C ASP A 198 9.62 6.53 14.32
N GLY A 199 8.40 6.42 13.78
CA GLY A 199 8.04 5.56 12.66
C GLY A 199 8.07 4.06 12.95
N GLU A 200 8.66 3.62 14.07
CA GLU A 200 8.73 2.21 14.49
C GLU A 200 7.70 1.94 15.60
N ILE A 201 6.84 0.93 15.42
CA ILE A 201 5.82 0.55 16.41
C ILE A 201 6.34 -0.54 17.35
N GLY A 202 6.19 -0.31 18.66
CA GLY A 202 6.50 -1.29 19.70
C GLY A 202 5.31 -2.09 20.19
N ARG A 203 4.09 -1.52 20.14
CA ARG A 203 2.87 -2.18 20.61
C ARG A 203 1.62 -1.60 19.95
N VAL A 204 0.67 -2.47 19.60
CA VAL A 204 -0.69 -2.09 19.20
C VAL A 204 -1.70 -2.79 20.10
N GLU A 205 -2.74 -2.08 20.50
CA GLU A 205 -3.81 -2.60 21.36
C GLU A 205 -5.18 -2.18 20.82
N LEU A 206 -6.18 -3.02 21.05
CA LEU A 206 -7.55 -2.85 20.55
C LEU A 206 -8.55 -2.77 21.70
N LYS A 207 -9.42 -1.78 21.68
CA LYS A 207 -10.55 -1.66 22.62
C LYS A 207 -11.87 -1.79 21.86
N GLN A 208 -12.79 -2.56 22.43
CA GLN A 208 -14.12 -2.82 21.88
C GLN A 208 -15.15 -1.82 22.42
N ALA A 209 -16.30 -1.72 21.75
CA ALA A 209 -17.47 -0.97 22.22
C ALA A 209 -18.24 -1.74 23.32
N LEU A 210 -17.59 -1.86 24.48
CA LEU A 210 -18.16 -2.36 25.72
C LEU A 210 -18.03 -1.27 26.79
N ASP A 211 -18.86 -1.33 27.83
CA ASP A 211 -18.74 -0.49 29.03
C ASP A 211 -17.53 -0.95 29.89
N SER A 212 -16.35 -0.98 29.27
CA SER A 212 -15.10 -1.47 29.84
C SER A 212 -13.92 -0.70 29.24
N ASP A 213 -12.92 -0.38 30.06
CA ASP A 213 -11.66 0.26 29.64
C ASP A 213 -10.54 -0.74 29.31
N THR A 214 -10.90 -2.01 29.07
CA THR A 214 -9.93 -3.04 28.73
C THR A 214 -9.38 -2.85 27.31
N TRP A 215 -8.05 -2.83 27.20
CA TRP A 215 -7.30 -2.86 25.95
C TRP A 215 -6.74 -4.28 25.73
N LEU A 216 -6.99 -4.84 24.55
CA LEU A 216 -6.53 -6.16 24.14
C LEU A 216 -5.22 -6.03 23.36
N PRO A 217 -4.12 -6.67 23.80
CA PRO A 217 -2.86 -6.58 23.08
C PRO A 217 -2.93 -7.32 21.75
N MET A 218 -2.50 -6.65 20.69
CA MET A 218 -2.35 -7.24 19.36
C MET A 218 -0.93 -7.78 19.19
N SER A 219 -0.79 -8.81 18.36
CA SER A 219 0.50 -9.40 18.00
C SER A 219 0.91 -8.95 16.61
N GLN A 220 2.19 -8.62 16.40
CA GLN A 220 2.72 -8.41 15.06
C GLN A 220 2.60 -9.73 14.28
N LEU A 221 1.92 -9.69 13.13
CA LEU A 221 1.79 -10.84 12.24
C LEU A 221 2.98 -10.90 11.29
N TRP A 222 3.19 -9.84 10.51
CA TRP A 222 4.34 -9.61 9.63
C TRP A 222 4.42 -8.11 9.31
N GLY A 223 5.60 -7.57 8.95
CA GLY A 223 5.72 -6.16 8.58
C GLY A 223 5.11 -5.19 9.60
N ALA A 224 4.30 -4.25 9.12
CA ALA A 224 3.49 -3.35 9.94
C ALA A 224 2.06 -3.88 10.21
N VAL A 225 1.80 -5.16 9.96
CA VAL A 225 0.50 -5.81 10.15
C VAL A 225 0.38 -6.37 11.57
N TRP A 226 -0.67 -5.96 12.27
CA TRP A 226 -0.97 -6.39 13.64
C TRP A 226 -2.27 -7.16 13.67
N LYS A 227 -2.31 -8.28 14.40
CA LYS A 227 -3.47 -9.16 14.53
C LYS A 227 -3.93 -9.36 15.96
N LEU A 228 -5.20 -9.74 16.10
CA LEU A 228 -5.84 -10.14 17.33
C LEU A 228 -6.74 -11.35 17.05
N ASP A 229 -6.40 -12.48 17.68
CA ASP A 229 -7.28 -13.64 17.76
C ASP A 229 -8.15 -13.51 19.02
N VAL A 230 -9.47 -13.66 18.88
CA VAL A 230 -10.38 -13.58 20.02
C VAL A 230 -11.19 -14.85 20.20
N THR A 231 -11.55 -15.15 21.45
CA THR A 231 -12.40 -16.30 21.81
C THR A 231 -13.89 -15.99 21.79
N SER A 232 -14.25 -14.71 21.66
CA SER A 232 -15.62 -14.24 21.54
C SER A 232 -15.70 -13.13 20.49
N PRO A 233 -16.81 -13.04 19.72
CA PRO A 233 -16.99 -11.99 18.70
C PRO A 233 -16.68 -10.58 19.18
N LEU A 234 -15.80 -9.88 18.46
CA LEU A 234 -15.47 -8.48 18.64
C LEU A 234 -16.70 -7.60 18.46
N ARG A 235 -16.92 -6.67 19.40
CA ARG A 235 -18.00 -5.70 19.33
C ARG A 235 -17.48 -4.33 18.89
N ALA A 236 -17.82 -3.95 17.67
CA ALA A 236 -17.51 -2.65 17.09
C ALA A 236 -18.45 -1.53 17.60
N PRO A 237 -18.08 -0.23 17.49
CA PRO A 237 -16.82 0.29 16.94
C PRO A 237 -15.57 -0.15 17.73
N LEU A 238 -14.42 -0.23 17.06
CA LEU A 238 -13.15 -0.61 17.66
C LEU A 238 -12.21 0.59 17.69
N SER A 239 -11.59 0.81 18.84
CA SER A 239 -10.55 1.82 19.05
C SER A 239 -9.19 1.15 19.00
N LEU A 240 -8.18 1.82 18.45
CA LEU A 240 -6.80 1.34 18.40
C LEU A 240 -5.86 2.27 19.15
N ARG A 241 -4.94 1.69 19.91
CA ARG A 241 -3.86 2.38 20.60
C ARG A 241 -2.53 1.90 20.06
N VAL A 242 -1.72 2.82 19.55
CA VAL A 242 -0.40 2.56 18.98
C VAL A 242 0.66 3.16 19.90
N THR A 243 1.69 2.38 20.23
CA THR A 243 2.82 2.82 21.05
C THR A 243 4.11 2.74 20.24
N SER A 244 4.83 3.84 20.13
CA SER A 244 6.12 3.90 19.44
C SER A 244 7.20 3.09 20.17
N LEU A 245 8.09 2.45 19.42
CA LEU A 245 9.08 1.51 19.93
C LEU A 245 10.16 2.19 20.79
N ASP A 246 10.68 3.33 20.34
CA ASP A 246 11.84 3.98 20.96
C ASP A 246 11.44 4.97 22.06
N SER A 247 10.51 5.87 21.76
CA SER A 247 10.03 6.91 22.68
C SER A 247 9.04 6.38 23.72
N GLY A 248 8.29 5.33 23.38
CA GLY A 248 7.18 4.83 24.20
C GLY A 248 5.94 5.74 24.19
N GLU A 249 5.90 6.75 23.33
CA GLU A 249 4.74 7.62 23.15
C GLU A 249 3.54 6.84 22.60
N THR A 250 2.34 7.24 23.00
CA THR A 250 1.10 6.54 22.65
C THR A 250 0.09 7.45 21.98
N VAL A 251 -0.48 6.97 20.87
CA VAL A 251 -1.62 7.60 20.20
C VAL A 251 -2.84 6.70 20.32
N VAL A 252 -4.00 7.29 20.62
CA VAL A 252 -5.29 6.59 20.69
C VAL A 252 -6.21 7.09 19.59
N ALA A 253 -6.55 6.20 18.66
CA ALA A 253 -7.56 6.41 17.64
C ALA A 253 -8.89 5.81 18.13
N SER A 254 -9.75 6.67 18.66
CA SER A 254 -11.03 6.26 19.24
C SER A 254 -12.05 5.95 18.14
N ASP A 255 -12.75 4.82 18.28
CA ASP A 255 -13.81 4.35 17.38
C ASP A 255 -13.45 4.36 15.89
N VAL A 256 -12.15 4.20 15.60
CA VAL A 256 -11.57 4.35 14.26
C VAL A 256 -12.02 3.25 13.30
N ILE A 257 -12.36 2.07 13.80
CA ILE A 257 -12.97 0.99 13.01
C ILE A 257 -14.49 0.99 13.27
N PRO A 258 -15.32 1.43 12.30
CA PRO A 258 -16.75 1.66 12.54
C PRO A 258 -17.55 0.37 12.63
N ALA A 259 -18.71 0.39 13.30
CA ALA A 259 -19.63 -0.74 13.24
C ALA A 259 -20.02 -1.08 11.78
N GLY A 260 -20.06 -2.37 11.43
CA GLY A 260 -20.28 -2.79 10.05
C GLY A 260 -19.06 -2.67 9.15
N TRP A 261 -17.85 -2.53 9.72
CA TRP A 261 -16.56 -2.76 9.03
C TRP A 261 -16.44 -4.17 8.43
N GLN A 262 -17.40 -5.04 8.72
CA GLN A 262 -17.44 -6.46 8.40
C GLN A 262 -18.43 -6.75 7.26
N THR A 263 -18.23 -7.91 6.66
CA THR A 263 -19.34 -8.70 6.11
C THR A 263 -20.28 -9.13 7.24
N ASP A 264 -21.60 -9.08 7.03
CA ASP A 264 -22.60 -9.50 8.00
C ASP A 264 -22.51 -11.02 8.29
N ALA A 265 -23.34 -11.54 9.20
CA ALA A 265 -23.34 -12.98 9.55
C ALA A 265 -23.62 -13.92 8.35
N ALA A 266 -24.10 -13.39 7.22
CA ALA A 266 -24.31 -14.09 5.96
C ALA A 266 -23.19 -13.83 4.92
N GLY A 267 -22.12 -13.13 5.32
CA GLY A 267 -20.96 -12.82 4.50
C GLY A 267 -21.14 -11.60 3.58
N TRP A 268 -22.06 -10.67 3.86
CA TRP A 268 -22.29 -9.46 3.06
C TRP A 268 -21.77 -8.18 3.71
N GLY A 269 -20.78 -7.53 3.10
CA GLY A 269 -20.31 -6.20 3.48
C GLY A 269 -21.29 -5.11 3.04
N LYS A 270 -21.13 -3.89 3.53
CA LYS A 270 -21.91 -2.73 3.08
C LYS A 270 -21.10 -1.85 2.15
N ALA A 271 -21.71 -1.41 1.06
CA ALA A 271 -21.11 -0.45 0.12
C ALA A 271 -22.13 0.60 -0.30
N GLY A 272 -21.64 1.78 -0.68
CA GLY A 272 -22.41 2.66 -1.56
C GLY A 272 -22.26 2.24 -3.00
N VAL A 273 -23.27 2.54 -3.80
CA VAL A 273 -23.19 2.42 -5.26
C VAL A 273 -23.75 3.64 -5.94
N THR A 274 -23.03 4.07 -6.97
CA THR A 274 -23.51 4.99 -8.01
C THR A 274 -23.44 4.31 -9.36
N TRP A 275 -23.67 5.07 -10.43
CA TRP A 275 -23.42 4.57 -11.77
C TRP A 275 -22.94 5.69 -12.69
N TYR A 276 -22.33 5.29 -13.80
CA TYR A 276 -21.82 6.19 -14.82
C TYR A 276 -22.02 5.66 -16.25
N GLY A 277 -21.83 6.56 -17.21
CA GLY A 277 -21.98 6.29 -18.65
C GLY A 277 -23.43 6.18 -19.11
N GLU A 278 -23.64 5.40 -20.17
CA GLU A 278 -24.97 5.23 -20.78
C GLU A 278 -25.85 4.25 -20.00
N PRO A 279 -27.19 4.46 -19.93
CA PRO A 279 -28.10 3.64 -19.12
C PRO A 279 -28.05 2.13 -19.39
N GLU A 280 -27.72 1.71 -20.61
CA GLU A 280 -27.60 0.29 -20.98
C GLU A 280 -26.16 -0.04 -21.47
N GLY A 281 -25.23 0.89 -21.26
CA GLY A 281 -23.82 0.76 -21.65
C GLY A 281 -22.93 0.23 -20.54
N ALA A 282 -21.66 0.06 -20.86
CA ALA A 282 -20.62 -0.46 -19.96
C ALA A 282 -19.97 0.63 -19.10
N GLY A 283 -20.56 1.82 -18.97
CA GLY A 283 -19.89 2.95 -18.34
C GLY A 283 -18.88 3.59 -19.30
N SER A 284 -17.62 3.13 -19.26
CA SER A 284 -16.51 3.59 -20.11
C SER A 284 -16.06 2.50 -21.09
N THR A 285 -15.15 2.85 -22.00
CA THR A 285 -14.44 1.86 -22.83
C THR A 285 -13.21 1.35 -22.08
N GLY A 286 -13.38 0.27 -21.31
CA GLY A 286 -12.26 -0.55 -20.83
C GLY A 286 -11.59 -0.12 -19.54
N GLY A 287 -11.70 1.16 -19.17
CA GLY A 287 -11.26 1.66 -17.88
C GLY A 287 -9.78 1.49 -17.56
N ALA A 288 -9.45 1.76 -16.30
CA ALA A 288 -8.13 1.61 -15.70
C ALA A 288 -7.66 0.16 -15.58
N CYS A 289 -8.49 -0.86 -15.84
CA CYS A 289 -8.03 -2.24 -16.00
C CYS A 289 -7.55 -2.56 -17.42
N GLY A 290 -7.76 -1.66 -18.36
CA GLY A 290 -7.23 -1.76 -19.71
C GLY A 290 -8.02 -2.68 -20.64
N PHE A 291 -9.18 -3.22 -20.24
CA PHE A 291 -9.96 -4.21 -21.01
C PHE A 291 -10.55 -3.69 -22.35
N GLY A 292 -10.40 -2.40 -22.65
CA GLY A 292 -10.85 -1.78 -23.90
C GLY A 292 -12.33 -2.07 -24.22
N LEU A 293 -12.62 -2.41 -25.48
CA LEU A 293 -13.98 -2.72 -25.92
C LEU A 293 -14.52 -4.06 -25.40
N ALA A 294 -13.70 -4.89 -24.73
CA ALA A 294 -14.16 -6.17 -24.20
C ALA A 294 -15.31 -5.98 -23.20
N VAL A 295 -15.30 -4.90 -22.41
CA VAL A 295 -16.31 -4.64 -21.38
C VAL A 295 -17.74 -4.56 -21.92
N GLN A 296 -17.92 -4.17 -23.19
CA GLN A 296 -19.22 -4.10 -23.84
C GLN A 296 -19.69 -5.45 -24.40
N ASN A 297 -18.75 -6.35 -24.66
CA ASN A 297 -18.99 -7.60 -25.38
C ASN A 297 -19.09 -8.81 -24.41
N PRO A 298 -19.64 -9.94 -24.86
CA PRO A 298 -19.53 -11.19 -24.11
C PRO A 298 -18.05 -11.51 -23.77
N PRO A 299 -17.76 -12.01 -22.56
CA PRO A 299 -18.71 -12.41 -21.52
C PRO A 299 -19.13 -11.29 -20.56
N PHE A 300 -18.44 -10.15 -20.53
CA PHE A 300 -18.74 -9.05 -19.60
C PHE A 300 -20.13 -8.46 -19.84
N ASN A 301 -20.54 -8.30 -21.09
CA ASN A 301 -21.88 -7.81 -21.48
C ASN A 301 -22.31 -6.52 -20.76
N ALA A 302 -21.36 -5.60 -20.54
CA ALA A 302 -21.54 -4.38 -19.76
C ALA A 302 -21.93 -4.57 -18.27
N MET A 303 -21.82 -5.78 -17.71
CA MET A 303 -22.05 -6.07 -16.29
C MET A 303 -20.80 -5.79 -15.45
N ILE A 304 -20.36 -4.54 -15.50
CA ILE A 304 -19.07 -4.11 -14.96
C ILE A 304 -19.20 -2.94 -13.98
N SER A 305 -18.15 -2.69 -13.20
CA SER A 305 -18.08 -1.57 -12.25
C SER A 305 -16.67 -0.99 -12.16
N ALA A 306 -16.59 0.32 -11.90
CA ALA A 306 -15.42 0.96 -11.36
C ALA A 306 -15.40 0.84 -9.82
N GLY A 307 -14.31 0.32 -9.26
CA GLY A 307 -14.15 0.19 -7.82
C GLY A 307 -13.53 1.45 -7.20
N GLY A 308 -13.96 1.82 -6.00
CA GLY A 308 -13.19 2.75 -5.16
C GLY A 308 -11.81 2.21 -4.78
N PRO A 309 -10.95 2.99 -4.11
CA PRO A 309 -9.55 2.62 -3.86
C PRO A 309 -9.36 1.26 -3.17
N SER A 310 -10.24 0.91 -2.24
CA SER A 310 -10.23 -0.38 -1.51
C SER A 310 -10.57 -1.59 -2.38
N LEU A 311 -11.28 -1.39 -3.50
CA LEU A 311 -11.69 -2.46 -4.41
C LEU A 311 -10.80 -2.55 -5.65
N PHE A 312 -10.46 -1.41 -6.26
CA PHE A 312 -9.59 -1.37 -7.43
C PHE A 312 -8.15 -1.68 -7.06
N ASN A 313 -7.68 -1.18 -5.90
CA ASN A 313 -6.36 -1.45 -5.33
C ASN A 313 -5.22 -1.36 -6.36
N ASN A 314 -5.12 -0.22 -7.04
CA ASN A 314 -4.13 0.05 -8.10
C ASN A 314 -4.12 -0.93 -9.30
N GLY A 315 -5.19 -1.67 -9.50
CA GLY A 315 -5.33 -2.64 -10.58
C GLY A 315 -5.19 -4.08 -10.12
N ILE A 316 -4.79 -4.33 -8.87
CA ILE A 316 -4.79 -5.69 -8.27
C ILE A 316 -6.22 -6.25 -8.28
N GLY A 317 -7.22 -5.40 -8.04
CA GLY A 317 -8.63 -5.77 -8.09
C GLY A 317 -9.18 -6.00 -9.50
N CYS A 318 -8.40 -5.77 -10.56
CA CYS A 318 -8.87 -5.99 -11.92
C CYS A 318 -9.19 -7.47 -12.15
N GLY A 319 -10.38 -7.72 -12.69
CA GLY A 319 -10.87 -9.07 -12.96
C GLY A 319 -11.64 -9.71 -11.80
N THR A 320 -11.60 -9.13 -10.59
CA THR A 320 -12.37 -9.64 -9.44
C THR A 320 -13.88 -9.53 -9.63
N CYS A 321 -14.62 -10.51 -9.10
CA CYS A 321 -16.09 -10.56 -9.19
C CYS A 321 -16.75 -10.41 -7.82
N TYR A 322 -17.92 -9.78 -7.82
CA TYR A 322 -18.69 -9.49 -6.60
C TYR A 322 -20.16 -9.80 -6.79
N GLN A 323 -20.81 -10.32 -5.75
CA GLN A 323 -22.27 -10.26 -5.68
C GLN A 323 -22.67 -8.93 -5.07
N ILE A 324 -23.62 -8.24 -5.68
CA ILE A 324 -24.20 -7.00 -5.13
C ILE A 324 -25.70 -7.17 -4.95
N MET A 325 -26.17 -6.80 -3.76
CA MET A 325 -27.55 -6.96 -3.36
C MET A 325 -28.13 -5.63 -2.91
N CYS A 326 -29.03 -5.10 -3.74
CA CYS A 326 -29.92 -4.00 -3.40
C CYS A 326 -31.08 -4.54 -2.56
N THR A 327 -31.37 -3.90 -1.42
CA THR A 327 -32.48 -4.28 -0.52
C THR A 327 -33.36 -3.11 -0.07
N GLU A 328 -32.79 -1.92 0.05
CA GLU A 328 -33.48 -0.77 0.65
C GLU A 328 -34.41 -0.05 -0.32
N ASN A 329 -34.12 -0.08 -1.62
CA ASN A 329 -34.96 0.57 -2.63
C ASN A 329 -36.13 -0.35 -3.06
N PRO A 330 -37.38 0.15 -3.17
CA PRO A 330 -38.53 -0.67 -3.60
C PRO A 330 -38.35 -1.37 -4.95
N ALA A 331 -37.46 -0.85 -5.81
CA ALA A 331 -37.20 -1.40 -7.13
C ALA A 331 -36.20 -2.58 -7.15
N CYS A 332 -35.55 -2.99 -6.05
CA CYS A 332 -34.44 -3.98 -6.08
C CYS A 332 -34.82 -5.43 -6.49
N SER A 333 -33.87 -6.19 -7.09
CA SER A 333 -34.01 -7.59 -7.61
C SER A 333 -32.97 -8.65 -7.20
N ARG A 334 -31.71 -8.28 -6.84
CA ARG A 334 -30.60 -9.13 -6.28
C ARG A 334 -29.74 -9.98 -7.28
N THR A 335 -28.74 -9.40 -7.97
CA THR A 335 -27.92 -10.07 -9.03
C THR A 335 -26.40 -9.74 -8.94
N PRO A 336 -25.45 -10.67 -9.22
CA PRO A 336 -23.99 -10.43 -9.16
C PRO A 336 -23.37 -9.66 -10.36
N ILE A 337 -22.16 -9.09 -10.19
CA ILE A 337 -21.41 -8.26 -11.16
C ILE A 337 -19.87 -8.46 -11.11
N THR A 338 -19.10 -7.86 -12.02
CA THR A 338 -17.62 -7.89 -12.08
C THR A 338 -16.99 -6.49 -12.02
N ILE A 339 -15.78 -6.31 -11.46
CA ILE A 339 -15.05 -5.03 -11.48
C ILE A 339 -14.10 -4.96 -12.68
N THR A 340 -14.09 -3.82 -13.38
CA THR A 340 -13.23 -3.59 -14.54
C THR A 340 -12.60 -2.20 -14.63
N ASP A 341 -12.80 -1.33 -13.65
CA ASP A 341 -12.34 0.05 -13.74
C ASP A 341 -11.99 0.63 -12.36
N GLU A 342 -11.32 1.78 -12.36
CA GLU A 342 -11.00 2.60 -11.19
C GLU A 342 -11.97 3.77 -11.13
N CYS A 343 -12.51 4.07 -9.94
CA CYS A 343 -13.29 5.28 -9.72
C CYS A 343 -12.47 6.30 -8.90
N PRO A 344 -11.77 7.25 -9.55
CA PRO A 344 -10.74 8.06 -8.88
C PRO A 344 -11.27 9.26 -8.07
N GLY A 345 -12.59 9.47 -7.96
CA GLY A 345 -13.14 10.62 -7.24
C GLY A 345 -14.64 10.58 -6.95
N GLY A 346 -15.13 11.57 -6.20
CA GLY A 346 -16.55 11.67 -5.81
C GLY A 346 -16.95 10.68 -4.71
N PRO A 347 -18.17 10.11 -4.75
CA PRO A 347 -18.65 9.12 -3.78
C PRO A 347 -17.66 7.98 -3.52
N CYS A 348 -16.92 7.57 -4.56
CA CYS A 348 -15.92 6.50 -4.52
C CYS A 348 -14.74 6.74 -3.57
N ALA A 349 -14.40 8.00 -3.31
CA ALA A 349 -13.34 8.37 -2.37
C ALA A 349 -13.90 8.81 -1.00
N SER A 350 -15.22 9.05 -0.91
CA SER A 350 -15.89 9.52 0.30
C SER A 350 -16.38 8.38 1.20
N GLU A 351 -16.37 7.15 0.69
CA GLU A 351 -16.87 5.98 1.41
C GLU A 351 -15.82 4.87 1.47
N PRO A 352 -15.77 4.08 2.56
CA PRO A 352 -14.78 3.00 2.71
C PRO A 352 -14.84 1.96 1.59
N VAL A 353 -16.05 1.66 1.08
CA VAL A 353 -16.28 0.74 -0.03
C VAL A 353 -17.38 1.30 -0.92
N HIS A 354 -17.07 1.45 -2.20
CA HIS A 354 -17.98 2.02 -3.17
C HIS A 354 -17.82 1.38 -4.55
N PHE A 355 -18.94 1.03 -5.17
CA PHE A 355 -18.97 0.55 -6.56
C PHE A 355 -19.66 1.59 -7.44
N ASP A 356 -18.94 2.16 -8.39
CA ASP A 356 -19.57 2.97 -9.43
C ASP A 356 -19.90 2.03 -10.60
N LEU A 357 -21.17 1.69 -10.75
CA LEU A 357 -21.63 0.67 -11.67
C LEU A 357 -21.73 1.20 -13.10
N SER A 358 -21.63 0.33 -14.09
CA SER A 358 -22.15 0.70 -15.41
C SER A 358 -23.67 0.94 -15.33
N GLY A 359 -24.22 1.75 -16.25
CA GLY A 359 -25.67 1.96 -16.31
C GLY A 359 -26.47 0.66 -16.43
N LYS A 360 -25.94 -0.31 -17.19
CA LYS A 360 -26.56 -1.63 -17.33
C LYS A 360 -26.52 -2.43 -16.03
N ALA A 361 -25.38 -2.43 -15.32
CA ALA A 361 -25.23 -3.12 -14.04
C ALA A 361 -26.13 -2.52 -12.95
N MET A 362 -26.22 -1.19 -12.87
CA MET A 362 -27.17 -0.51 -11.97
C MET A 362 -28.62 -0.88 -12.28
N GLY A 363 -28.98 -0.89 -13.56
CA GLY A 363 -30.32 -1.30 -13.99
C GLY A 363 -30.65 -2.75 -13.64
N ALA A 364 -29.66 -3.65 -13.69
CA ALA A 364 -29.81 -5.07 -13.36
C ALA A 364 -30.03 -5.35 -11.87
N LEU A 365 -29.71 -4.39 -10.99
CA LEU A 365 -30.08 -4.46 -9.57
C LEU A 365 -31.58 -4.24 -9.35
N ALA A 366 -32.33 -3.79 -10.37
CA ALA A 366 -33.75 -3.54 -10.28
C ALA A 366 -34.60 -4.72 -10.78
N ARG A 367 -35.86 -4.75 -10.37
CA ARG A 367 -36.89 -5.63 -10.93
C ARG A 367 -37.01 -5.37 -12.44
N PRO A 368 -37.38 -6.39 -13.25
CA PRO A 368 -37.54 -6.21 -14.68
C PRO A 368 -38.37 -4.97 -15.04
N GLY A 369 -37.82 -4.11 -15.91
CA GLY A 369 -38.46 -2.85 -16.33
C GLY A 369 -38.33 -1.67 -15.37
N GLN A 370 -37.67 -1.82 -14.22
CA GLN A 370 -37.53 -0.75 -13.21
C GLN A 370 -36.11 -0.19 -13.08
N GLY A 371 -35.19 -0.52 -14.00
CA GLY A 371 -33.79 -0.08 -13.94
C GLY A 371 -33.61 1.44 -13.80
N TYR A 372 -34.44 2.22 -14.48
CA TYR A 372 -34.42 3.69 -14.39
C TYR A 372 -34.64 4.19 -12.95
N ARG A 373 -35.46 3.51 -12.14
CA ARG A 373 -35.74 3.93 -10.75
C ARG A 373 -34.53 3.84 -9.84
N LEU A 374 -33.63 2.88 -10.09
CA LEU A 374 -32.38 2.79 -9.35
C LEU A 374 -31.36 3.79 -9.88
N ARG A 375 -31.33 4.01 -11.20
CA ARG A 375 -30.45 5.01 -11.83
C ARG A 375 -30.77 6.45 -11.40
N ASP A 376 -32.04 6.76 -11.14
CA ASP A 376 -32.49 8.09 -10.69
C ASP A 376 -32.37 8.30 -9.17
N ALA A 377 -31.98 7.27 -8.40
CA ALA A 377 -31.97 7.32 -6.94
C ALA A 377 -30.70 7.99 -6.35
N GLY A 378 -29.71 8.30 -7.18
CA GLY A 378 -28.40 8.80 -6.73
C GLY A 378 -27.56 7.70 -6.10
N VAL A 379 -27.00 7.96 -4.91
CA VAL A 379 -26.21 6.98 -4.16
C VAL A 379 -27.15 5.99 -3.45
N LEU A 380 -27.01 4.70 -3.75
CA LEU A 380 -27.74 3.63 -3.09
C LEU A 380 -26.85 2.90 -2.09
N ARG A 381 -27.45 2.38 -1.01
CA ARG A 381 -26.80 1.44 -0.09
C ARG A 381 -27.10 0.01 -0.51
N VAL A 382 -26.05 -0.81 -0.58
CA VAL A 382 -26.15 -2.22 -0.98
C VAL A 382 -25.36 -3.11 -0.03
N GLY A 383 -25.74 -4.38 0.01
CA GLY A 383 -24.85 -5.44 0.45
C GLY A 383 -23.92 -5.85 -0.69
N TYR A 384 -22.66 -6.14 -0.41
CA TYR A 384 -21.74 -6.73 -1.39
C TYR A 384 -20.93 -7.87 -0.78
N ARG A 385 -20.43 -8.78 -1.60
CA ARG A 385 -19.40 -9.75 -1.20
C ARG A 385 -18.63 -10.25 -2.40
N ARG A 386 -17.39 -10.68 -2.19
CA ARG A 386 -16.61 -11.30 -3.26
C ARG A 386 -17.28 -12.60 -3.73
N ALA A 387 -17.12 -12.90 -5.01
CA ALA A 387 -17.71 -14.05 -5.66
C ALA A 387 -16.72 -14.67 -6.66
N PRO A 388 -16.74 -15.99 -6.86
CA PRO A 388 -16.00 -16.57 -7.96
C PRO A 388 -16.48 -16.04 -9.31
N CYS A 389 -15.54 -15.64 -10.17
CA CYS A 389 -15.80 -15.31 -11.56
C CYS A 389 -16.17 -16.57 -12.35
N LEU A 390 -17.18 -16.43 -13.22
CA LEU A 390 -17.67 -17.52 -14.06
C LEU A 390 -18.02 -17.05 -15.48
N TYR A 391 -17.04 -17.09 -16.37
CA TYR A 391 -17.16 -16.78 -17.78
C TYR A 391 -17.52 -18.03 -18.58
N LYS A 392 -18.81 -18.40 -18.58
CA LYS A 392 -19.30 -19.61 -19.26
C LYS A 392 -18.90 -19.63 -20.73
N GLY A 393 -18.26 -20.73 -21.16
CA GLY A 393 -17.83 -20.92 -22.54
C GLY A 393 -16.69 -20.00 -23.00
N THR A 394 -16.05 -19.28 -22.08
CA THR A 394 -14.91 -18.41 -22.37
C THR A 394 -13.69 -18.87 -21.56
N ASN A 395 -12.58 -19.09 -22.26
CA ASN A 395 -11.30 -19.39 -21.63
C ASN A 395 -10.46 -18.12 -21.50
N ILE A 396 -9.42 -18.23 -20.67
CA ILE A 396 -8.47 -17.14 -20.42
C ILE A 396 -7.89 -16.67 -21.75
N ALA A 397 -7.83 -15.35 -21.95
CA ALA A 397 -7.26 -14.70 -23.11
C ALA A 397 -6.07 -13.82 -22.72
N PHE A 398 -5.12 -13.71 -23.63
CA PHE A 398 -3.92 -12.90 -23.52
C PHE A 398 -3.93 -11.88 -24.64
N ARG A 399 -4.17 -10.61 -24.32
CA ARG A 399 -4.17 -9.53 -25.33
C ARG A 399 -2.83 -8.82 -25.30
N MET A 400 -2.08 -8.96 -26.39
CA MET A 400 -0.73 -8.39 -26.50
C MET A 400 -0.79 -6.87 -26.52
N ASP A 401 0.12 -6.24 -25.78
CA ASP A 401 0.33 -4.80 -25.86
C ASP A 401 0.80 -4.39 -27.26
N ALA A 402 0.35 -3.23 -27.75
CA ALA A 402 0.70 -2.74 -29.09
C ALA A 402 2.20 -2.42 -29.24
N GLY A 403 2.90 -2.13 -28.13
CA GLY A 403 4.35 -1.90 -28.10
C GLY A 403 5.18 -3.16 -27.88
N ALA A 404 4.55 -4.33 -27.74
CA ALA A 404 5.26 -5.58 -27.51
C ALA A 404 6.19 -5.93 -28.68
N ASN A 405 7.36 -6.49 -28.37
CA ASN A 405 8.33 -6.99 -29.33
C ASN A 405 9.15 -8.14 -28.70
N PRO A 406 10.04 -8.83 -29.43
CA PRO A 406 10.78 -9.97 -28.88
C PRO A 406 11.65 -9.67 -27.64
N TYR A 407 12.00 -8.42 -27.35
CA TYR A 407 12.80 -8.03 -26.18
C TYR A 407 11.95 -7.52 -25.01
N TYR A 408 10.70 -7.14 -25.30
CA TYR A 408 9.73 -6.59 -24.37
C TYR A 408 8.36 -7.20 -24.67
N MET A 409 7.93 -8.16 -23.86
CA MET A 409 6.58 -8.72 -23.99
C MET A 409 5.72 -8.19 -22.85
N ALA A 410 4.56 -7.62 -23.20
CA ALA A 410 3.52 -7.25 -22.26
C ALA A 410 2.17 -7.68 -22.81
N PHE A 411 1.28 -8.13 -21.93
CA PHE A 411 -0.08 -8.47 -22.29
C PHE A 411 -1.03 -8.32 -21.10
N ILE A 412 -2.30 -8.12 -21.41
CA ILE A 412 -3.40 -8.17 -20.44
C ILE A 412 -3.89 -9.61 -20.37
N VAL A 413 -4.15 -10.09 -19.16
CA VAL A 413 -4.88 -11.36 -18.95
C VAL A 413 -6.36 -11.03 -18.74
N GLU A 414 -7.24 -11.74 -19.45
CA GLU A 414 -8.69 -11.55 -19.42
C GLU A 414 -9.41 -12.88 -19.22
N TYR A 415 -10.58 -12.83 -18.58
CA TYR A 415 -11.53 -13.94 -18.42
C TYR A 415 -11.09 -15.09 -17.50
N GLU A 416 -10.38 -14.75 -16.43
CA GLU A 416 -9.97 -15.65 -15.36
C GLU A 416 -11.18 -16.03 -14.49
N ASN A 417 -11.59 -17.30 -14.54
CA ASN A 417 -12.57 -17.83 -13.60
C ASN A 417 -11.97 -17.94 -12.18
N GLY A 418 -12.81 -18.26 -11.21
CA GLY A 418 -12.38 -18.41 -9.82
C GLY A 418 -12.14 -17.04 -9.20
N ASP A 419 -10.95 -16.80 -8.68
CA ASP A 419 -10.66 -15.60 -7.87
C ASP A 419 -10.79 -14.31 -8.72
N GLY A 420 -10.50 -14.40 -10.01
CA GLY A 420 -10.56 -13.27 -10.95
C GLY A 420 -9.32 -12.38 -10.93
N ASP A 421 -8.47 -12.50 -9.92
CA ASP A 421 -7.18 -11.83 -9.79
C ASP A 421 -6.01 -12.83 -9.70
N LEU A 422 -4.83 -12.36 -10.08
CA LEU A 422 -3.63 -13.17 -10.18
C LEU A 422 -2.57 -12.69 -9.19
N ALA A 423 -1.93 -13.62 -8.49
CA ALA A 423 -0.75 -13.33 -7.67
C ALA A 423 0.55 -13.34 -8.49
N SER A 424 0.59 -14.09 -9.59
CA SER A 424 1.78 -14.15 -10.45
C SER A 424 1.44 -14.64 -11.84
N VAL A 425 2.14 -14.08 -12.83
CA VAL A 425 2.17 -14.58 -14.21
C VAL A 425 3.61 -14.88 -14.59
N GLU A 426 3.82 -16.04 -15.20
CA GLU A 426 5.14 -16.48 -15.66
C GLU A 426 5.07 -16.90 -17.12
N ILE A 427 6.09 -16.54 -17.88
CA ILE A 427 6.22 -16.87 -19.30
C ILE A 427 7.39 -17.83 -19.51
N GLN A 428 7.17 -18.86 -20.32
CA GLN A 428 8.20 -19.81 -20.71
C GLN A 428 8.39 -19.77 -22.24
N PRO A 429 9.53 -19.27 -22.74
CA PRO A 429 9.90 -19.37 -24.15
C PRO A 429 10.27 -20.80 -24.53
N VAL A 430 10.31 -21.08 -25.83
CA VAL A 430 10.70 -22.40 -26.33
C VAL A 430 12.08 -22.81 -25.82
N GLY A 431 12.17 -23.99 -25.21
CA GLY A 431 13.42 -24.52 -24.66
C GLY A 431 13.97 -23.80 -23.41
N GLY A 432 13.23 -22.83 -22.85
CA GLY A 432 13.62 -22.09 -21.64
C GLY A 432 12.90 -22.54 -20.37
N ALA A 433 13.25 -21.92 -19.25
CA ALA A 433 12.52 -22.03 -17.98
C ALA A 433 11.41 -20.98 -17.88
N PHE A 434 10.47 -21.17 -16.94
CA PHE A 434 9.51 -20.12 -16.59
C PHE A 434 10.24 -18.91 -16.02
N MET A 435 9.87 -17.72 -16.50
CA MET A 435 10.37 -16.44 -16.04
C MET A 435 9.21 -15.63 -15.50
N ALA A 436 9.39 -15.06 -14.30
CA ALA A 436 8.39 -14.19 -13.70
C ALA A 436 8.17 -12.93 -14.54
N MET A 437 6.91 -12.59 -14.75
CA MET A 437 6.50 -11.33 -15.32
C MET A 437 6.21 -10.33 -14.20
N GLN A 438 6.53 -9.08 -14.44
CA GLN A 438 6.24 -7.97 -13.54
C GLN A 438 4.80 -7.50 -13.76
N GLU A 439 4.02 -7.46 -12.67
CA GLU A 439 2.71 -6.81 -12.63
C GLU A 439 2.91 -5.31 -12.89
N MET A 440 2.11 -4.73 -13.79
CA MET A 440 2.04 -3.29 -14.01
C MET A 440 0.74 -2.75 -13.42
N ARG A 441 0.53 -1.42 -13.50
CA ARG A 441 -0.81 -0.87 -13.31
C ARG A 441 -1.78 -1.59 -14.24
N SER A 442 -2.99 -1.84 -13.76
CA SER A 442 -4.04 -2.61 -14.47
C SER A 442 -3.78 -4.12 -14.48
N ALA A 443 -4.56 -4.89 -15.25
CA ALA A 443 -4.34 -6.34 -15.43
C ALA A 443 -3.17 -6.67 -16.40
N VAL A 444 -2.18 -5.79 -16.53
CA VAL A 444 -1.07 -5.89 -17.49
C VAL A 444 0.13 -6.55 -16.83
N TRP A 445 0.70 -7.56 -17.49
CA TRP A 445 1.93 -8.23 -17.07
C TRP A 445 3.00 -8.03 -18.12
N LYS A 446 4.22 -7.64 -17.72
CA LYS A 446 5.34 -7.41 -18.64
C LYS A 446 6.60 -8.19 -18.29
N ILE A 447 7.47 -8.35 -19.26
CA ILE A 447 8.84 -8.81 -19.06
C ILE A 447 9.79 -8.07 -20.01
N ASN A 448 10.93 -7.65 -19.46
CA ASN A 448 12.09 -7.18 -20.21
C ASN A 448 13.15 -8.28 -20.12
N SER A 449 13.29 -9.08 -21.16
CA SER A 449 14.14 -10.29 -21.14
C SER A 449 15.62 -10.00 -21.38
N GLY A 450 15.98 -8.78 -21.81
CA GLY A 450 17.36 -8.40 -22.18
C GLY A 450 17.91 -9.12 -23.42
N SER A 451 17.19 -10.12 -23.94
CA SER A 451 17.52 -10.96 -25.09
C SER A 451 16.21 -11.35 -25.80
N PRO A 452 16.24 -11.61 -27.12
CA PRO A 452 15.01 -11.87 -27.85
C PRO A 452 14.38 -13.20 -27.43
N LEU A 453 13.11 -13.16 -27.05
CA LEU A 453 12.31 -14.32 -26.68
C LEU A 453 11.75 -15.02 -27.93
N GLY A 454 12.00 -16.34 -28.03
CA GLY A 454 11.45 -17.18 -29.08
C GLY A 454 10.21 -17.95 -28.62
N GLY A 455 9.13 -17.88 -29.40
CA GLY A 455 7.93 -18.69 -29.16
C GLY A 455 8.02 -20.10 -29.76
N PRO A 456 6.98 -20.94 -29.57
CA PRO A 456 5.75 -20.66 -28.85
C PRO A 456 5.98 -20.50 -27.33
N PHE A 457 5.08 -19.78 -26.66
CA PHE A 457 5.17 -19.49 -25.24
C PHE A 457 4.12 -20.25 -24.42
N ASN A 458 4.55 -20.86 -23.32
CA ASN A 458 3.65 -21.32 -22.27
C ASN A 458 3.47 -20.20 -21.24
N ILE A 459 2.25 -20.02 -20.75
CA ILE A 459 1.95 -19.05 -19.69
C ILE A 459 1.45 -19.79 -18.46
N ARG A 460 2.10 -19.59 -17.31
CA ARG A 460 1.66 -20.12 -16.01
C ARG A 460 1.06 -18.98 -15.19
N LEU A 461 -0.12 -19.23 -14.67
CA LEU A 461 -0.94 -18.28 -13.93
C LEU A 461 -1.18 -18.85 -12.53
N THR A 462 -0.97 -18.03 -11.50
CA THR A 462 -1.31 -18.38 -10.12
C THR A 462 -2.36 -17.41 -9.61
N SER A 463 -3.53 -17.92 -9.25
CA SER A 463 -4.61 -17.13 -8.63
C SER A 463 -4.20 -16.59 -7.26
N ARG A 464 -4.73 -15.43 -6.89
CA ARG A 464 -4.22 -14.70 -5.71
C ARG A 464 -4.66 -15.30 -4.38
N GLU A 465 -5.95 -15.56 -4.22
CA GLU A 465 -6.54 -16.05 -2.97
C GLU A 465 -6.37 -17.57 -2.80
N SER A 466 -6.83 -18.33 -3.78
CA SER A 466 -6.87 -19.80 -3.74
C SER A 466 -5.54 -20.46 -4.07
N ARG A 467 -4.57 -19.71 -4.60
CA ARG A 467 -3.25 -20.18 -5.04
C ARG A 467 -3.29 -21.32 -6.06
N LYS A 468 -4.45 -21.54 -6.71
CA LYS A 468 -4.58 -22.46 -7.84
C LYS A 468 -3.68 -22.02 -8.99
N VAL A 469 -3.15 -23.00 -9.70
CA VAL A 469 -2.24 -22.80 -10.84
C VAL A 469 -2.89 -23.33 -12.12
N ALA A 470 -2.88 -22.52 -13.17
CA ALA A 470 -3.26 -22.91 -14.53
C ALA A 470 -2.07 -22.69 -15.48
N VAL A 471 -1.85 -23.61 -16.42
CA VAL A 471 -0.78 -23.50 -17.42
C VAL A 471 -1.38 -23.57 -18.82
N ALA A 472 -1.34 -22.44 -19.52
CA ALA A 472 -1.74 -22.33 -20.92
C ALA A 472 -0.54 -22.71 -21.82
N GLN A 473 -0.55 -23.93 -22.33
CA GLN A 473 0.52 -24.49 -23.15
C GLN A 473 0.49 -23.94 -24.58
N ALA A 474 1.64 -23.49 -25.08
CA ALA A 474 1.88 -22.96 -26.42
C ALA A 474 0.82 -21.94 -26.88
N VAL A 475 0.30 -21.15 -25.94
CA VAL A 475 -0.88 -20.30 -26.17
C VAL A 475 -0.55 -19.08 -27.02
N ILE A 476 0.65 -18.51 -26.89
CA ILE A 476 1.15 -17.45 -27.77
C ILE A 476 2.09 -18.12 -28.80
N PRO A 477 1.76 -18.12 -30.09
CA PRO A 477 2.53 -18.83 -31.11
C PRO A 477 3.85 -18.12 -31.43
N ALA A 478 4.76 -18.79 -32.14
CA ALA A 478 6.06 -18.20 -32.51
C ALA A 478 5.94 -16.95 -33.42
N ASN A 479 4.89 -16.89 -34.26
CA ASN A 479 4.60 -15.80 -35.18
C ASN A 479 3.59 -14.79 -34.62
N TRP A 480 3.54 -14.64 -33.30
CA TRP A 480 2.66 -13.70 -32.63
C TRP A 480 2.88 -12.25 -33.12
N LYS A 481 1.88 -11.40 -32.93
CA LYS A 481 1.93 -9.98 -33.27
C LYS A 481 1.45 -9.10 -32.11
N PRO A 482 1.94 -7.86 -32.03
CA PRO A 482 1.39 -6.86 -31.11
C PRO A 482 -0.09 -6.61 -31.42
N ASP A 483 -0.85 -6.22 -30.40
CA ASP A 483 -2.29 -5.91 -30.48
C ASP A 483 -3.19 -7.09 -30.94
N GLU A 484 -2.65 -8.31 -31.04
CA GLU A 484 -3.43 -9.53 -31.23
C GLU A 484 -3.82 -10.17 -29.88
N THR A 485 -4.93 -10.91 -29.88
CA THR A 485 -5.41 -11.65 -28.71
C THR A 485 -5.28 -13.16 -28.92
N TYR A 486 -4.64 -13.84 -27.98
CA TYR A 486 -4.45 -15.28 -27.98
C TYR A 486 -5.30 -15.93 -26.90
N ARG A 487 -6.08 -16.95 -27.24
CA ARG A 487 -7.00 -17.62 -26.30
C ARG A 487 -6.48 -18.99 -25.93
N SER A 488 -6.53 -19.28 -24.63
CA SER A 488 -6.14 -20.56 -24.08
C SER A 488 -7.26 -21.61 -24.19
N VAL A 489 -6.93 -22.85 -23.85
CA VAL A 489 -7.88 -23.95 -23.64
C VAL A 489 -8.11 -24.26 -22.15
N VAL A 490 -7.60 -23.41 -21.26
CA VAL A 490 -7.65 -23.61 -19.80
C VAL A 490 -8.41 -22.48 -19.12
N ASN A 491 -8.91 -22.77 -17.92
CA ASN A 491 -9.44 -21.80 -16.98
C ASN A 491 -9.34 -22.37 -15.54
N PHE A 492 -9.58 -21.55 -14.51
CA PHE A 492 -9.48 -21.91 -13.08
C PHE A 492 -10.73 -22.59 -12.50
#